data_AF-A0A0C3NGM5-F1
#
_entry.id   AF-A0A0C3NGM5-F1
#
_cell.length_a   1.000
_cell.length_b   1.000
_cell.length_c   1.000
_cell.angle_alpha   90.00
_cell.angle_beta   90.00
_cell.angle_gamma   90.00
#
_symmetry.space_group_name_H-M   'P 1'
#
loop_
_entity.id
_entity.type
_entity.pdbx_description
1 polymer ?
#
loop_
_entity_poly.entity_id
_entity_poly.type
_entity_poly.pdbx_seq_one_letter_code
_entity_poly.pdbx_strand_id
1 'polypeptide(L)'
;FDEVLKIQVHDINFMYDATGTTTGMSITLPFRKTHQTGDIKPYFLWAFHQLEAHLCAVRAISEWIIASNITSGYLFCKIASGDRAFSWLMWRLVRKSSEQFLEMFRNNLLDLNIDPAAYGTHSFWRGGCQYLHIERRWPLRKICEWGGWSQEFTNLTIVKYLISVNDDAMEAREDFFNPNRCPALKCPHCGRSCAC
;
A
#
# COMPACT_ATOMS: atom_id res chain seq x y z
N PHE A 1 -3.41 -8.08 5.23
CA PHE A 1 -4.25 -7.17 6.05
C PHE A 1 -4.09 -7.37 7.56
N ASP A 2 -3.92 -8.58 8.12
CA ASP A 2 -3.96 -8.73 9.60
C ASP A 2 -2.93 -7.87 10.36
N GLU A 3 -1.74 -7.66 9.78
CA GLU A 3 -0.72 -6.74 10.32
C GLU A 3 -1.19 -5.29 10.27
N VAL A 4 -1.63 -4.83 9.09
CA VAL A 4 -2.11 -3.46 8.83
C VAL A 4 -3.32 -3.11 9.69
N LEU A 5 -4.29 -4.02 9.83
CA LEU A 5 -5.52 -3.77 10.59
C LEU A 5 -5.25 -3.60 12.09
N LYS A 6 -4.08 -4.00 12.61
CA LYS A 6 -3.72 -3.82 14.02
C LYS A 6 -2.96 -2.51 14.29
N ILE A 7 -2.61 -1.75 13.25
CA ILE A 7 -1.97 -0.43 13.40
C ILE A 7 -2.84 0.48 14.24
N GLN A 8 -2.23 1.11 15.24
CA GLN A 8 -2.83 2.12 16.10
C GLN A 8 -2.25 3.50 15.80
N VAL A 9 -2.92 4.55 16.27
CA VAL A 9 -2.49 5.93 16.05
C VAL A 9 -1.07 6.18 16.58
N HIS A 10 -0.70 5.57 17.71
CA HIS A 10 0.65 5.73 18.29
C HIS A 10 1.77 5.04 17.49
N ASP A 11 1.42 4.15 16.57
CA ASP A 11 2.39 3.49 15.68
C ASP A 11 2.83 4.40 14.53
N ILE A 12 2.22 5.58 14.39
CA ILE A 12 2.43 6.53 13.31
C ILE A 12 3.08 7.79 13.85
N ASN A 13 4.20 8.18 13.24
CA ASN A 13 4.85 9.46 13.51
C ASN A 13 4.85 10.32 12.25
N PHE A 14 4.15 11.44 12.30
CA PHE A 14 4.14 12.40 11.19
C PHE A 14 5.43 13.23 11.17
N MET A 15 5.91 13.49 9.96
CA MET A 15 7.06 14.35 9.68
C MET A 15 6.54 15.66 9.09
N TYR A 16 7.04 16.78 9.62
CA TYR A 16 6.62 18.12 9.22
C TYR A 16 7.82 18.93 8.72
N ASP A 17 7.58 19.83 7.77
CA ASP A 17 8.58 20.84 7.41
C ASP A 17 8.56 22.04 8.37
N ALA A 18 9.41 23.04 8.10
CA ALA A 18 9.50 24.26 8.88
C ALA A 18 8.21 25.10 8.89
N THR A 19 7.29 24.87 7.94
CA THR A 19 5.99 25.55 7.85
C THR A 19 4.89 24.81 8.61
N GLY A 20 5.17 23.62 9.14
CA GLY A 20 4.19 22.74 9.77
C GLY A 20 3.40 21.89 8.77
N THR A 21 3.82 21.83 7.50
CA THR A 21 3.17 21.00 6.49
C THR A 21 3.67 19.56 6.59
N THR A 22 2.75 18.58 6.55
CA THR A 22 3.10 17.16 6.58
C THR A 22 3.89 16.77 5.32
N THR A 23 5.16 16.40 5.49
CA THR A 23 6.04 15.94 4.40
C THR A 23 6.04 14.42 4.27
N GLY A 24 5.71 13.70 5.34
CA GLY A 24 5.63 12.25 5.34
C GLY A 24 5.20 11.69 6.68
N MET A 25 5.30 10.38 6.82
CA MET A 25 5.12 9.68 8.08
C MET A 25 6.03 8.46 8.17
N SER A 26 6.38 8.05 9.38
CA SER A 26 6.91 6.72 9.65
C SER A 26 5.84 5.86 10.33
N ILE A 27 5.79 4.58 9.98
CA ILE A 27 4.87 3.60 10.57
C ILE A 27 5.70 2.43 11.09
N THR A 28 5.55 2.12 12.38
CA THR A 28 6.13 0.90 12.97
C THR A 28 5.03 -0.14 13.13
N LEU A 29 5.18 -1.31 12.52
CA LEU A 29 4.15 -2.34 12.67
C LEU A 29 4.18 -2.91 14.10
N PRO A 30 3.03 -3.10 14.76
CA PRO A 30 2.97 -3.63 16.12
C PRO A 30 3.39 -5.11 16.20
N PHE A 31 3.30 -5.83 15.08
CA PHE A 31 3.81 -7.19 14.95
C PHE A 31 4.06 -7.54 13.48
N ARG A 32 4.86 -8.58 13.23
CA ARG A 32 5.13 -9.11 11.89
C ARG A 32 5.18 -10.64 11.95
N LYS A 33 4.37 -11.32 11.14
CA LYS A 33 4.21 -12.79 11.16
C LYS A 33 5.50 -13.55 10.87
N THR A 34 6.41 -12.95 10.13
CA THR A 34 7.68 -13.57 9.70
C THR A 34 8.89 -13.16 10.54
N HIS A 35 8.72 -12.33 11.57
CA HIS A 35 9.80 -12.01 12.51
C HIS A 35 9.75 -12.95 13.70
N GLN A 36 10.80 -13.78 13.84
CA GLN A 36 10.90 -14.70 14.98
C GLN A 36 11.74 -14.12 16.14
N THR A 37 12.57 -13.08 15.97
CA THR A 37 13.58 -12.72 16.99
C THR A 37 14.16 -11.28 16.97
N GLY A 38 13.56 -10.26 16.33
CA GLY A 38 14.17 -8.90 16.32
C GLY A 38 13.24 -7.71 16.07
N ASP A 39 13.77 -6.50 16.35
CA ASP A 39 13.10 -5.20 16.23
C ASP A 39 12.51 -4.96 14.83
N ILE A 40 11.25 -4.53 14.79
CA ILE A 40 10.56 -4.14 13.55
C ILE A 40 11.00 -2.72 13.19
N LYS A 41 11.70 -2.58 12.08
CA LYS A 41 12.11 -1.25 11.58
C LYS A 41 10.89 -0.46 11.09
N PRO A 42 10.90 0.88 11.26
CA PRO A 42 9.84 1.74 10.75
C PRO A 42 9.84 1.79 9.21
N TYR A 43 8.65 1.84 8.63
CA TYR A 43 8.43 2.12 7.22
C TYR A 43 8.26 3.62 7.03
N PHE A 44 9.14 4.24 6.25
CA PHE A 44 9.04 5.66 5.91
C PHE A 44 8.22 5.82 4.63
N LEU A 45 7.20 6.68 4.70
CA LEU A 45 6.30 7.03 3.62
C LEU A 45 6.33 8.55 3.42
N TRP A 46 6.59 8.99 2.20
CA TRP A 46 6.64 10.41 1.86
C TRP A 46 5.35 10.85 1.19
N ALA A 47 4.95 12.09 1.45
CA ALA A 47 3.79 12.68 0.79
C ALA A 47 4.11 12.84 -0.71
N PHE A 48 3.26 12.28 -1.56
CA PHE A 48 3.40 12.42 -3.00
C PHE A 48 2.94 13.79 -3.49
N HIS A 49 3.47 14.17 -4.65
CA HIS A 49 3.08 15.37 -5.38
C HIS A 49 1.57 15.39 -5.65
N GLN A 50 1.00 16.59 -5.82
CA GLN A 50 -0.45 16.79 -5.94
C GLN A 50 -1.08 15.99 -7.10
N LEU A 51 -0.35 15.79 -8.20
CA LEU A 51 -0.81 15.00 -9.35
C LEU A 51 -1.06 13.52 -9.00
N GLU A 52 -0.36 12.99 -8.00
CA GLU A 52 -0.48 11.62 -7.53
C GLU A 52 -1.20 11.55 -6.16
N ALA A 53 -1.98 12.59 -5.83
CA ALA A 53 -2.60 12.72 -4.51
C ALA A 53 -3.51 11.54 -4.16
N HIS A 54 -4.19 10.98 -5.17
CA HIS A 54 -5.07 9.81 -5.04
C HIS A 54 -4.33 8.51 -4.67
N LEU A 55 -3.01 8.45 -4.84
CA LEU A 55 -2.15 7.32 -4.46
C LEU A 55 -1.38 7.57 -3.15
N CYS A 56 -1.52 8.76 -2.57
CA CYS A 56 -0.70 9.19 -1.45
C CYS A 56 -1.25 8.67 -0.11
N ALA A 57 -0.62 7.62 0.43
CA ALA A 57 -0.99 7.06 1.73
C ALA A 57 -0.91 8.09 2.87
N VAL A 58 0.08 8.99 2.86
CA VAL A 58 0.24 10.04 3.89
C VAL A 58 -0.97 10.96 3.91
N ARG A 59 -1.43 11.39 2.73
CA ARG A 59 -2.61 12.26 2.59
C ARG A 59 -3.88 11.52 3.02
N ALA A 60 -4.09 10.30 2.51
CA ALA A 60 -5.25 9.49 2.85
C ALA A 60 -5.36 9.22 4.37
N ILE A 61 -4.26 8.90 5.04
CA ILE A 61 -4.26 8.70 6.50
C ILE A 61 -4.49 10.01 7.24
N SER A 62 -3.87 11.11 6.81
CA SER A 62 -4.06 12.43 7.44
C SER A 62 -5.53 12.89 7.35
N GLU A 63 -6.12 12.79 6.16
CA GLU A 63 -7.54 13.13 5.93
C GLU A 63 -8.47 12.21 6.72
N TRP A 64 -8.17 10.91 6.77
CA TRP A 64 -8.94 9.97 7.59
C TRP A 64 -8.90 10.32 9.08
N ILE A 65 -7.72 10.68 9.62
CA ILE A 65 -7.58 11.05 11.03
C ILE A 65 -8.38 12.32 11.32
N ILE A 66 -8.31 13.31 10.44
CA ILE A 66 -9.06 14.57 10.57
C ILE A 66 -10.58 14.29 10.51
N ALA A 67 -11.03 13.56 9.50
CA ALA A 67 -12.46 13.28 9.30
C ALA A 67 -13.06 12.42 10.42
N SER A 68 -12.28 11.47 10.94
CA SER A 68 -12.72 10.58 12.02
C SER A 68 -12.51 11.13 13.43
N ASN A 69 -11.75 12.22 13.58
CA ASN A 69 -11.29 12.76 14.86
C ASN A 69 -10.62 11.70 15.77
N ILE A 70 -9.94 10.73 15.18
CA ILE A 70 -9.27 9.68 15.96
C ILE A 70 -7.99 10.21 16.59
N THR A 71 -7.92 10.17 17.91
CA THR A 71 -6.73 10.61 18.68
C THR A 71 -5.97 9.45 19.31
N SER A 72 -6.57 8.26 19.37
CA SER A 72 -5.98 7.06 19.95
C SER A 72 -6.73 5.80 19.50
N GLY A 73 -6.14 4.63 19.72
CA GLY A 73 -6.70 3.33 19.34
C GLY A 73 -6.36 2.91 17.91
N TYR A 74 -7.12 1.97 17.36
CA TYR A 74 -6.88 1.39 16.04
C TYR A 74 -7.15 2.39 14.93
N LEU A 75 -6.26 2.50 13.93
CA LEU A 75 -6.50 3.34 12.76
C LEU A 75 -7.67 2.80 11.90
N PHE A 76 -7.76 1.48 11.78
CA PHE A 76 -8.78 0.78 10.98
C PHE A 76 -9.87 0.22 11.88
N CYS A 77 -10.80 1.08 12.28
CA CYS A 77 -11.86 0.72 13.20
C CYS A 77 -13.00 -0.05 12.55
N LYS A 78 -13.74 -0.80 13.37
CA LYS A 78 -14.99 -1.43 12.95
C LYS A 78 -16.04 -0.36 12.63
N ILE A 79 -16.63 -0.47 11.45
CA ILE A 79 -17.77 0.33 11.03
C ILE A 79 -19.00 -0.56 11.20
N ALA A 80 -20.03 -0.05 11.87
CA ALA A 80 -21.31 -0.73 12.04
C ALA A 80 -22.20 -0.50 10.81
N SER A 81 -23.29 -1.28 10.72
CA SER A 81 -24.26 -1.17 9.62
C SER A 81 -24.79 0.27 9.45
N GLY A 82 -24.84 0.71 8.18
CA GLY A 82 -25.22 2.06 7.78
C GLY A 82 -24.18 3.13 8.11
N ASP A 83 -22.89 2.79 8.02
CA ASP A 83 -21.74 3.67 8.31
C ASP A 83 -21.70 4.27 9.71
N ARG A 84 -22.35 3.62 10.68
CA ARG A 84 -22.40 4.07 12.08
C ARG A 84 -21.19 3.58 12.87
N ALA A 85 -20.73 4.38 13.83
CA ALA A 85 -19.74 3.92 14.81
C ALA A 85 -20.38 2.89 15.78
N PHE A 86 -19.69 1.78 16.07
CA PHE A 86 -20.09 0.83 17.12
C PHE A 86 -19.89 1.49 18.50
N SER A 87 -20.91 2.23 18.97
CA SER A 87 -20.81 3.17 20.10
C SER A 87 -19.74 4.25 19.86
N TRP A 88 -20.15 5.52 19.81
CA TRP A 88 -19.26 6.64 19.50
C TRP A 88 -18.05 6.76 20.44
N LEU A 89 -18.12 6.20 21.66
CA LEU A 89 -16.98 6.14 22.59
C LEU A 89 -16.04 4.94 22.40
N MET A 90 -16.52 3.82 21.86
CA MET A 90 -15.76 2.56 21.81
C MET A 90 -15.30 2.15 20.42
N TRP A 91 -15.81 2.75 19.35
CA TRP A 91 -15.51 2.32 17.98
C TRP A 91 -14.01 2.27 17.67
N ARG A 92 -13.21 3.22 18.18
CA ARG A 92 -11.74 3.26 18.06
C ARG A 92 -10.99 2.14 18.78
N LEU A 93 -11.64 1.50 19.75
CA LEU A 93 -11.09 0.38 20.51
C LEU A 93 -11.36 -0.96 19.81
N VAL A 94 -12.27 -0.98 18.84
CA VAL A 94 -12.67 -2.19 18.13
C VAL A 94 -12.05 -2.21 16.74
N ARG A 95 -11.09 -3.12 16.56
CA ARG A 95 -10.44 -3.38 15.29
C ARG A 95 -11.43 -3.91 14.25
N LYS A 96 -11.32 -3.44 13.00
CA LYS A 96 -12.00 -4.04 11.86
C LYS A 96 -11.50 -5.47 11.63
N SER A 97 -12.42 -6.43 11.47
CA SER A 97 -12.03 -7.80 11.14
C SER A 97 -11.54 -7.89 9.69
N SER A 98 -10.78 -8.95 9.41
CA SER A 98 -10.27 -9.24 8.05
C SER A 98 -11.42 -9.47 7.07
N GLU A 99 -12.46 -10.15 7.52
CA GLU A 99 -13.66 -10.51 6.77
C GLU A 99 -14.44 -9.26 6.42
N GLN A 100 -14.66 -8.37 7.40
CA GLN A 100 -15.33 -7.08 7.17
C GLN A 100 -14.53 -6.19 6.22
N PHE A 101 -13.21 -6.15 6.34
CA PHE A 101 -12.36 -5.41 5.42
C PHE A 101 -12.51 -5.94 3.97
N LEU A 102 -12.46 -7.27 3.79
CA LEU A 102 -12.61 -7.87 2.48
C LEU A 102 -14.01 -7.65 1.90
N GLU A 103 -15.06 -7.74 2.71
CA GLU A 103 -16.44 -7.44 2.29
C GLU A 103 -16.56 -6.00 1.78
N MET A 104 -16.10 -5.02 2.56
CA MET A 104 -16.12 -3.61 2.16
C MET A 104 -15.31 -3.38 0.88
N PHE A 105 -14.12 -3.98 0.78
CA PHE A 105 -13.28 -3.85 -0.40
C PHE A 105 -13.96 -4.43 -1.66
N ARG A 106 -14.63 -5.58 -1.54
CA ARG A 106 -15.39 -6.17 -2.65
C ARG A 106 -16.56 -5.30 -3.07
N ASN A 107 -17.26 -4.68 -2.12
CA ASN A 107 -18.33 -3.73 -2.44
C ASN A 107 -17.80 -2.52 -3.22
N ASN A 108 -16.65 -1.96 -2.81
CA ASN A 108 -16.00 -0.88 -3.56
C ASN A 108 -15.62 -1.31 -5.00
N LEU A 109 -15.20 -2.56 -5.21
CA LEU A 109 -14.94 -3.07 -6.56
C LEU A 109 -16.22 -3.17 -7.39
N LEU A 110 -17.31 -3.64 -6.78
CA LEU A 110 -18.62 -3.71 -7.44
C LEU A 110 -19.15 -2.33 -7.82
N ASP A 111 -18.95 -1.31 -6.98
CA ASP A 111 -19.31 0.08 -7.29
C ASP A 111 -18.55 0.63 -8.51
N LEU A 112 -17.37 0.07 -8.80
CA LEU A 112 -16.55 0.40 -9.97
C LEU A 112 -16.78 -0.56 -11.16
N ASN A 113 -17.75 -1.47 -11.07
CA ASN A 113 -18.02 -2.53 -12.05
C ASN A 113 -16.82 -3.47 -12.30
N ILE A 114 -16.03 -3.74 -11.26
CA ILE A 114 -14.91 -4.69 -11.29
C ILE A 114 -15.32 -5.98 -10.58
N ASP A 115 -15.06 -7.14 -11.20
CA ASP A 115 -15.35 -8.44 -10.58
C ASP A 115 -14.46 -8.68 -9.34
N PRO A 116 -15.04 -8.78 -8.13
CA PRO A 116 -14.29 -9.02 -6.91
C PRO A 116 -13.67 -10.41 -6.81
N ALA A 117 -14.11 -11.40 -7.60
CA ALA A 117 -13.64 -12.79 -7.49
C ALA A 117 -12.13 -12.92 -7.77
N ALA A 118 -11.59 -12.05 -8.62
CA ALA A 118 -10.17 -11.99 -8.93
C ALA A 118 -9.31 -11.41 -7.79
N TYR A 119 -9.93 -10.78 -6.79
CA TYR A 119 -9.23 -10.07 -5.72
C TYR A 119 -9.36 -10.75 -4.36
N GLY A 120 -8.22 -11.23 -3.86
CA GLY A 120 -8.12 -11.94 -2.60
C GLY A 120 -7.10 -11.31 -1.63
N THR A 121 -6.79 -12.06 -0.58
CA THR A 121 -5.85 -11.63 0.47
C THR A 121 -4.45 -11.33 -0.08
N HIS A 122 -4.04 -12.05 -1.11
CA HIS A 122 -2.76 -11.88 -1.79
C HIS A 122 -2.74 -10.66 -2.71
N SER A 123 -3.89 -10.19 -3.21
CA SER A 123 -3.95 -9.10 -4.18
C SER A 123 -3.36 -7.79 -3.65
N PHE A 124 -3.43 -7.53 -2.35
CA PHE A 124 -2.79 -6.35 -1.73
C PHE A 124 -1.27 -6.41 -1.75
N TRP A 125 -0.70 -7.60 -1.51
CA TRP A 125 0.75 -7.81 -1.60
C TRP A 125 1.22 -7.74 -3.05
N ARG A 126 0.41 -8.27 -3.98
CA ARG A 126 0.67 -8.20 -5.42
C ARG A 126 0.63 -6.77 -5.93
N GLY A 127 -0.49 -6.08 -5.74
CA GLY A 127 -0.69 -4.73 -6.25
C GLY A 127 0.38 -3.76 -5.77
N GLY A 128 0.78 -3.83 -4.49
CA GLY A 128 1.89 -3.03 -3.97
C GLY A 128 3.23 -3.35 -4.64
N CYS A 129 3.59 -4.64 -4.76
CA CYS A 129 4.82 -5.06 -5.43
C CYS A 129 4.85 -4.67 -6.91
N GLN A 130 3.76 -4.96 -7.62
CA GLN A 130 3.60 -4.65 -9.04
C GLN A 130 3.68 -3.16 -9.27
N TYR A 131 2.99 -2.34 -8.48
CA TYR A 131 3.12 -0.88 -8.54
C TYR A 131 4.55 -0.41 -8.31
N LEU A 132 5.23 -0.91 -7.28
CA LEU A 132 6.63 -0.52 -7.00
C LEU A 132 7.57 -0.94 -8.13
N HIS A 133 7.33 -2.10 -8.75
CA HIS A 133 8.19 -2.63 -9.80
C HIS A 133 7.90 -2.06 -11.19
N ILE A 134 6.63 -1.96 -11.57
CA ILE A 134 6.16 -1.56 -12.90
C ILE A 134 6.06 -0.03 -13.00
N GLU A 135 5.34 0.60 -12.08
CA GLU A 135 5.08 2.05 -12.15
C GLU A 135 6.24 2.85 -11.57
N ARG A 136 6.77 2.43 -10.40
CA ARG A 136 7.90 3.10 -9.75
C ARG A 136 9.26 2.55 -10.18
N ARG A 137 9.31 1.51 -11.02
CA ARG A 137 10.54 0.94 -11.58
C ARG A 137 11.59 0.55 -10.53
N TRP A 138 11.19 0.20 -9.31
CA TRP A 138 12.12 -0.21 -8.27
C TRP A 138 12.75 -1.56 -8.62
N PRO A 139 14.08 -1.72 -8.45
CA PRO A 139 14.71 -3.02 -8.59
C PRO A 139 14.24 -3.95 -7.47
N LEU A 140 14.16 -5.25 -7.76
CA LEU A 140 13.64 -6.25 -6.82
C LEU A 140 14.37 -6.22 -5.47
N ARG A 141 15.69 -6.01 -5.48
CA ARG A 141 16.49 -5.87 -4.25
C ARG A 141 15.96 -4.74 -3.35
N LYS A 142 15.67 -3.57 -3.92
CA LYS A 142 15.12 -2.42 -3.18
C LYS A 142 13.73 -2.72 -2.62
N ILE A 143 12.90 -3.41 -3.39
CA ILE A 143 11.56 -3.86 -2.93
C ILE A 143 11.70 -4.83 -1.75
N CYS A 144 12.59 -5.82 -1.85
CA CYS A 144 12.86 -6.75 -0.75
C CYS A 144 13.40 -6.04 0.49
N GLU A 145 14.35 -5.12 0.33
CA GLU A 145 14.91 -4.32 1.42
C GLU A 145 13.84 -3.51 2.14
N TRP A 146 13.04 -2.78 1.37
CA TRP A 146 11.98 -1.94 1.91
C TRP A 146 10.86 -2.76 2.54
N GLY A 147 10.45 -3.87 1.91
CA GLY A 147 9.45 -4.80 2.42
C GLY A 147 9.94 -5.70 3.56
N GLY A 148 11.24 -5.61 3.92
CA GLY A 148 11.89 -6.42 4.94
C GLY A 148 11.94 -7.92 4.61
N TRP A 149 12.01 -8.29 3.33
CA TRP A 149 12.10 -9.67 2.86
C TRP A 149 13.54 -10.12 2.66
N SER A 150 13.75 -11.43 2.58
CA SER A 150 15.06 -11.99 2.24
C SER A 150 15.53 -11.44 0.88
N GLN A 151 16.81 -11.09 0.82
CA GLN A 151 17.49 -10.74 -0.43
C GLN A 151 18.02 -11.97 -1.17
N GLU A 152 17.97 -13.14 -0.53
CA GLU A 152 18.36 -14.39 -1.17
C GLU A 152 17.23 -14.87 -2.10
N PHE A 153 17.49 -14.81 -3.40
CA PHE A 153 16.53 -15.19 -4.45
C PHE A 153 16.32 -16.71 -4.57
N THR A 154 16.84 -17.51 -3.64
CA THR A 154 16.47 -18.93 -3.50
C THR A 154 14.98 -19.08 -3.17
N ASN A 155 14.36 -18.03 -2.63
CA ASN A 155 12.94 -17.98 -2.32
C ASN A 155 12.14 -17.23 -3.40
N LEU A 156 11.41 -17.98 -4.24
CA LEU A 156 10.53 -17.46 -5.31
C LEU A 156 9.26 -16.73 -4.81
N THR A 157 9.17 -16.39 -3.52
CA THR A 157 7.99 -15.73 -2.95
C THR A 157 7.73 -14.38 -3.59
N ILE A 158 8.75 -13.57 -3.88
CA ILE A 158 8.55 -12.28 -4.55
C ILE A 158 7.99 -12.44 -5.97
N VAL A 159 8.38 -13.50 -6.69
CA VAL A 159 7.88 -13.78 -8.05
C VAL A 159 6.37 -14.01 -8.03
N LYS A 160 5.86 -14.71 -7.00
CA LYS A 160 4.41 -14.90 -6.79
C LYS A 160 3.65 -13.61 -6.53
N TYR A 161 4.35 -12.52 -6.18
CA TYR A 161 3.77 -11.20 -6.00
C TYR A 161 3.89 -10.30 -7.23
N LEU A 162 4.82 -10.60 -8.13
CA LEU A 162 5.01 -9.84 -9.36
C LEU A 162 4.16 -10.34 -10.52
N ILE A 163 3.89 -11.65 -10.55
CA ILE A 163 3.21 -12.31 -11.67
C ILE A 163 1.96 -13.04 -11.17
N SER A 164 0.85 -12.78 -11.85
CA SER A 164 -0.47 -13.38 -11.67
C SER A 164 -1.01 -13.84 -13.02
N VAL A 165 -1.85 -14.86 -13.00
CA VAL A 165 -2.60 -15.32 -14.19
C VAL A 165 -3.66 -14.31 -14.65
N ASN A 166 -4.02 -13.36 -13.79
CA ASN A 166 -4.99 -12.31 -14.07
C ASN A 166 -4.31 -10.97 -14.40
N ASP A 167 -2.98 -10.93 -14.57
CA ASP A 167 -2.30 -9.69 -14.93
C ASP A 167 -2.52 -9.41 -16.42
N ASP A 168 -2.84 -8.15 -16.74
CA ASP A 168 -2.88 -7.70 -18.12
C ASP A 168 -1.48 -7.74 -18.74
N ALA A 169 -1.41 -8.16 -20.00
CA ALA A 169 -0.16 -8.12 -20.74
C ALA A 169 0.30 -6.67 -20.87
N MET A 170 1.47 -6.37 -20.27
CA MET A 170 2.01 -5.02 -20.29
C MET A 170 2.41 -4.56 -21.70
N GLU A 171 2.87 -5.50 -22.52
CA GLU A 171 3.42 -5.22 -23.85
C GLU A 171 3.10 -6.37 -24.81
N ALA A 172 2.95 -6.02 -26.10
CA ALA A 172 2.82 -7.01 -27.16
C ALA A 172 4.14 -7.79 -27.31
N ARG A 173 4.05 -9.07 -27.66
CA ARG A 173 5.21 -9.98 -27.65
C ARG A 173 6.27 -9.60 -28.69
N GLU A 174 5.81 -9.12 -29.83
CA GLU A 174 6.58 -8.61 -30.96
C GLU A 174 7.46 -7.41 -30.58
N ASP A 175 7.12 -6.69 -29.52
CA ASP A 175 7.79 -5.46 -29.11
C ASP A 175 8.96 -5.66 -28.15
N PHE A 176 9.16 -6.88 -27.61
CA PHE A 176 10.22 -7.14 -26.61
C PHE A 176 11.64 -6.93 -27.14
N PHE A 177 11.86 -7.19 -28.43
CA PHE A 177 13.16 -7.04 -29.08
C PHE A 177 13.11 -6.16 -30.33
N ASN A 178 12.03 -5.39 -30.51
CA ASN A 178 11.91 -4.49 -31.65
C ASN A 178 12.85 -3.27 -31.47
N PRO A 179 13.96 -3.17 -32.22
CA PRO A 179 14.92 -2.08 -32.04
C PRO A 179 14.37 -0.71 -32.49
N ASN A 180 13.29 -0.72 -33.26
CA ASN A 180 12.64 0.49 -33.78
C ASN A 180 11.53 0.98 -32.85
N ARG A 181 11.32 0.32 -31.70
CA ARG A 181 10.30 0.72 -30.74
C ARG A 181 10.68 2.04 -30.09
N CYS A 182 9.73 2.97 -30.05
CA CYS A 182 9.88 4.21 -29.30
C CYS A 182 10.13 3.89 -27.82
N PRO A 183 11.11 4.54 -27.16
CA PRO A 183 11.33 4.38 -25.72
C PRO A 183 10.03 4.68 -24.95
N ALA A 184 9.77 3.92 -23.89
CA ALA A 184 8.65 4.20 -22.99
C ALA A 184 8.70 5.66 -22.49
N LEU A 185 7.51 6.25 -22.28
CA LEU A 185 7.32 7.64 -21.84
C LEU A 185 8.28 7.98 -20.69
N LYS A 186 9.01 9.10 -20.87
CA LYS A 186 9.96 9.63 -19.88
C LYS A 186 9.26 9.79 -18.54
N CYS A 187 9.94 9.46 -17.44
CA CYS A 187 9.37 9.65 -16.11
C CYS A 187 8.99 11.13 -15.92
N PRO A 188 7.74 11.44 -15.50
CA PRO A 188 7.28 12.82 -15.34
C PRO A 188 8.02 13.57 -14.22
N HIS A 189 8.71 12.85 -13.32
CA HIS A 189 9.48 13.45 -12.25
C HIS A 189 10.93 13.76 -12.64
N CYS A 190 11.57 12.89 -13.43
CA CYS A 190 13.00 13.01 -13.75
C CYS A 190 13.30 13.35 -15.22
N GLY A 191 12.29 13.36 -16.12
CA GLY A 191 12.39 13.81 -17.51
C GLY A 191 13.28 12.96 -18.41
N ARG A 192 13.77 11.82 -17.91
CA ARG A 192 14.65 10.88 -18.62
C ARG A 192 13.87 9.62 -18.98
N SER A 193 14.26 9.00 -20.10
CA SER A 193 14.00 7.59 -20.38
C SER A 193 15.03 6.76 -19.60
N CYS A 194 14.96 6.78 -18.27
CA CYS A 194 15.85 5.97 -17.43
C CYS A 194 15.12 5.47 -16.19
N ALA A 195 15.69 4.46 -15.53
CA ALA A 195 15.16 3.75 -14.36
C ALA A 195 15.05 4.62 -13.08
N CYS A 196 14.16 5.60 -13.14
CA CYS A 196 13.53 6.30 -12.03
C CYS A 196 12.02 5.99 -12.11
#